data_AF-A0AAU5LZB4-F1
#
_entry.id   AF-A0AAU5LZB4-F1
#
_cell.length_a   1.000
_cell.length_b   1.000
_cell.length_c   1.000
_cell.angle_alpha   90.00
_cell.angle_beta   90.00
_cell.angle_gamma   90.00
#
_symmetry.space_group_name_H-M   'P 1'
#
loop_
_entity.id
_entity.type
_entity.pdbx_description
1 polymer ?
#
loop_
_entity_poly.entity_id
_entity_poly.type
_entity_poly.pdbx_seq_one_letter_code
_entity_poly.pdbx_strand_id
1 'polypeptide(L)'
;MTTTLQQEIERWEADLQNLAETSQSDHWCLEEQRLAEALRTLAAFHGRIIPMLTAQEPHERILVDEIEHLLDHLQDLRDHLYRTVHPPNSYLEVAETMAALRALSRVAVRFERTLEDVS
;
A
#
# COMPACT_ATOMS: atom_id res chain seq x y z
N MET A 1 -8.20 -14.51 16.54
CA MET A 1 -6.89 -14.96 16.00
C MET A 1 -6.43 -13.91 15.01
N THR A 2 -5.14 -13.79 14.66
CA THR A 2 -4.70 -12.87 13.60
C THR A 2 -4.82 -13.59 12.27
N THR A 3 -5.53 -13.02 11.31
CA THR A 3 -5.71 -13.60 9.98
C THR A 3 -4.44 -13.46 9.14
N THR A 4 -4.30 -14.27 8.09
CA THR A 4 -3.14 -14.19 7.18
C THR A 4 -3.09 -12.85 6.45
N LEU A 5 -4.24 -12.28 6.06
CA LEU A 5 -4.32 -10.97 5.44
C LEU A 5 -3.89 -9.86 6.41
N GLN A 6 -4.37 -9.90 7.67
CA GLN A 6 -3.96 -8.94 8.69
C GLN A 6 -2.44 -8.98 8.92
N GLN A 7 -1.84 -10.18 9.02
CA GLN A 7 -0.39 -10.33 9.19
C GLN A 7 0.40 -9.73 8.02
N GLU A 8 -0.09 -9.89 6.78
CA GLU A 8 0.56 -9.33 5.61
C GLU A 8 0.47 -7.81 5.54
N ILE A 9 -0.67 -7.24 5.94
CA ILE A 9 -0.84 -5.78 6.04
C ILE A 9 0.05 -5.21 7.15
N GLU A 10 0.09 -5.85 8.32
CA GLU A 10 0.98 -5.45 9.43
C GLU A 10 2.46 -5.52 9.01
N ARG A 11 2.86 -6.57 8.28
CA ARG A 11 4.22 -6.69 7.74
C ARG A 11 4.54 -5.55 6.77
N TRP A 12 3.64 -5.25 5.84
CA TRP A 12 3.84 -4.15 4.90
C TRP A 12 3.95 -2.80 5.63
N GLU A 13 3.11 -2.53 6.63
CA GLU A 13 3.21 -1.31 7.44
C GLU A 13 4.55 -1.21 8.18
N ALA A 14 5.02 -2.32 8.76
CA ALA A 14 6.33 -2.38 9.41
C ALA A 14 7.48 -2.16 8.42
N ASP A 15 7.41 -2.73 7.22
CA ASP A 15 8.40 -2.54 6.16
C ASP A 15 8.50 -1.07 5.72
N LEU A 16 7.37 -0.35 5.70
CA LEU A 16 7.35 1.09 5.42
C LEU A 16 7.90 1.93 6.58
N GLN A 17 7.62 1.54 7.83
CA GLN A 17 8.19 2.20 9.00
C GLN A 17 9.72 2.07 9.02
N ASN A 18 10.23 0.86 8.79
CA ASN A 18 11.66 0.60 8.68
C ASN A 18 12.31 1.39 7.52
N LEU A 19 11.59 1.56 6.40
CA LEU A 19 12.05 2.41 5.30
C LEU A 19 12.22 3.86 5.76
N ALA A 20 11.22 4.41 6.45
CA ALA A 20 11.24 5.79 6.91
C ALA A 20 12.36 6.06 7.93
N GLU A 21 12.69 5.08 8.77
CA GLU A 21 13.82 5.17 9.72
C GLU A 21 15.18 5.09 9.01
N THR A 22 15.29 4.21 8.01
CA THR A 22 16.50 4.08 7.19
C THR A 22 16.73 5.33 6.36
N SER A 23 15.69 5.87 5.70
CA SER A 23 15.79 7.06 4.86
C SER A 23 16.21 8.29 5.66
N GLN A 24 15.76 8.41 6.90
CA GLN A 24 16.21 9.46 7.83
C GLN A 24 17.69 9.30 8.20
N SER A 25 18.11 8.07 8.54
CA SER A 25 19.50 7.79 8.93
C SER A 25 20.48 8.03 7.78
N ASP A 26 20.08 7.66 6.57
CA ASP A 26 20.89 7.75 5.35
C ASP A 26 20.72 9.09 4.61
N HIS A 27 19.96 10.04 5.18
CA HIS A 27 19.76 11.39 4.63
C HIS A 27 19.20 11.40 3.19
N TRP A 28 18.28 10.49 2.88
CA TRP A 28 17.64 10.44 1.56
C TRP A 28 16.84 11.72 1.32
N CYS A 29 16.79 12.14 0.06
CA CYS A 29 15.83 13.18 -0.32
C CYS A 29 14.39 12.63 -0.30
N LEU A 30 13.42 13.54 -0.33
CA LEU A 30 12.01 13.17 -0.24
C LEU A 30 11.58 12.32 -1.45
N GLU A 31 12.11 12.61 -2.63
CA GLU A 31 11.83 11.88 -3.86
C GLU A 31 12.31 10.43 -3.79
N GLU A 32 13.52 10.20 -3.28
CA GLU A 32 14.06 8.85 -3.05
C GLU A 32 13.20 8.07 -2.07
N GLN A 33 12.78 8.72 -0.97
CA GLN A 33 11.88 8.11 0.00
C GLN A 33 10.54 7.72 -0.64
N ARG A 34 9.90 8.63 -1.39
CA ARG A 34 8.58 8.37 -2.01
C ARG A 34 8.66 7.32 -3.10
N LEU A 35 9.74 7.30 -3.88
CA LEU A 35 9.98 6.26 -4.87
C LEU A 35 10.11 4.89 -4.20
N ALA A 36 10.88 4.79 -3.11
CA ALA A 36 11.04 3.54 -2.39
C ALA A 36 9.75 3.07 -1.70
N GLU A 37 8.96 3.98 -1.13
CA GLU A 37 7.63 3.67 -0.56
C GLU A 37 6.68 3.10 -1.63
N ALA A 38 6.63 3.74 -2.80
CA ALA A 38 5.81 3.29 -3.92
C ALA A 38 6.23 1.90 -4.41
N LEU A 39 7.53 1.68 -4.61
CA LEU A 39 8.09 0.38 -5.03
C LEU A 39 7.75 -0.74 -4.04
N ARG A 40 7.98 -0.52 -2.74
CA ARG A 40 7.67 -1.53 -1.70
C ARG A 40 6.19 -1.84 -1.62
N THR A 41 5.34 -0.83 -1.77
CA THR A 41 3.89 -0.99 -1.71
C THR A 41 3.36 -1.75 -2.91
N LEU A 42 3.75 -1.38 -4.13
CA LEU A 42 3.35 -2.10 -5.34
C LEU A 42 3.78 -3.57 -5.28
N ALA A 43 4.99 -3.86 -4.81
CA ALA A 43 5.48 -5.22 -4.66
C ALA A 43 4.67 -6.02 -3.62
N ALA A 44 4.36 -5.43 -2.46
CA ALA A 44 3.58 -6.09 -1.42
C ALA A 44 2.14 -6.35 -1.86
N PHE A 45 1.49 -5.38 -2.49
CA PHE A 45 0.09 -5.49 -2.87
C PHE A 45 -0.13 -6.46 -4.02
N HIS A 46 0.57 -6.29 -5.15
CA HIS A 46 0.41 -7.18 -6.29
C HIS A 46 0.88 -8.60 -5.99
N GLY A 47 1.95 -8.75 -5.19
CA GLY A 47 2.53 -10.05 -4.91
C GLY A 47 1.79 -10.86 -3.85
N ARG A 48 1.12 -10.20 -2.88
CA ARG A 48 0.62 -10.87 -1.67
C ARG A 48 -0.78 -10.43 -1.25
N ILE A 49 -1.03 -9.12 -1.11
CA ILE A 49 -2.27 -8.62 -0.50
C ILE A 49 -3.47 -8.78 -1.46
N ILE A 50 -3.37 -8.36 -2.72
CA ILE A 50 -4.47 -8.52 -3.71
C ILE A 50 -4.86 -9.98 -3.91
N PRO A 51 -3.92 -10.93 -4.12
CA PRO A 51 -4.26 -12.35 -4.17
C PRO A 51 -5.04 -12.85 -2.94
N MET A 52 -4.71 -12.36 -1.74
CA MET A 52 -5.43 -12.74 -0.52
C MET A 52 -6.83 -12.13 -0.47
N LEU A 53 -6.98 -10.85 -0.82
CA LEU A 53 -8.29 -10.18 -0.87
C LEU A 53 -9.22 -10.83 -1.90
N THR A 54 -8.72 -11.12 -3.10
CA THR A 54 -9.51 -11.78 -4.17
C THR A 54 -9.93 -13.21 -3.84
N ALA A 55 -9.23 -13.87 -2.91
CA ALA A 55 -9.60 -15.17 -2.41
C ALA A 55 -10.74 -15.11 -1.38
N GLN A 56 -11.06 -13.93 -0.85
CA GLN A 56 -12.19 -13.70 0.04
C GLN A 56 -13.45 -13.34 -0.77
N GLU A 57 -14.61 -13.69 -0.21
CA GLU A 57 -15.95 -13.66 -0.80
C GLU A 57 -16.28 -12.41 -1.68
N PRO A 58 -17.26 -12.51 -2.60
CA PRO A 58 -17.60 -11.47 -3.58
C PRO A 58 -17.98 -10.08 -3.02
N HIS A 59 -18.25 -9.95 -1.72
CA HIS A 59 -18.56 -8.68 -1.06
C HIS A 59 -17.35 -7.74 -0.98
N GLU A 60 -16.13 -8.25 -1.15
CA GLU A 60 -14.90 -7.45 -1.14
C GLU A 60 -14.52 -6.90 -2.51
N ARG A 61 -15.27 -7.24 -3.58
CA ARG A 61 -14.91 -6.85 -4.95
C ARG A 61 -14.76 -5.34 -5.14
N ILE A 62 -15.69 -4.54 -4.58
CA ILE A 62 -15.61 -3.07 -4.67
C ILE A 62 -14.35 -2.55 -3.98
N LEU A 63 -13.98 -3.14 -2.84
CA LEU A 63 -12.79 -2.76 -2.09
C LEU A 63 -11.51 -3.13 -2.85
N VAL A 64 -11.48 -4.33 -3.44
CA VAL A 64 -10.38 -4.76 -4.30
C VAL A 64 -10.23 -3.84 -5.50
N ASP A 65 -11.32 -3.56 -6.23
CA ASP A 65 -11.31 -2.69 -7.40
C ASP A 65 -10.77 -1.28 -7.06
N GLU A 66 -11.15 -0.72 -5.90
CA GLU A 66 -10.65 0.59 -5.44
C GLU A 66 -9.17 0.55 -5.05
N ILE A 67 -8.73 -0.53 -4.38
CA ILE A 67 -7.30 -0.72 -4.06
C ILE A 67 -6.50 -0.84 -5.34
N GLU A 68 -6.94 -1.63 -6.32
CA GLU A 68 -6.29 -1.77 -7.63
C GLU A 68 -6.20 -0.42 -8.35
N HIS A 69 -7.27 0.39 -8.33
CA HIS A 69 -7.23 1.72 -8.92
C HIS A 69 -6.17 2.64 -8.30
N LEU A 70 -6.03 2.61 -6.97
CA LEU A 70 -4.98 3.37 -6.27
C LEU A 70 -3.58 2.82 -6.56
N LEU A 71 -3.42 1.51 -6.76
CA LEU A 71 -2.14 0.90 -7.14
C LEU A 71 -1.73 1.28 -8.56
N ASP A 72 -2.66 1.31 -9.51
CA ASP A 72 -2.43 1.81 -10.86
C ASP A 72 -1.96 3.27 -10.84
N HIS A 73 -2.65 4.11 -10.07
CA HIS A 73 -2.24 5.50 -9.90
C HIS A 73 -0.85 5.62 -9.24
N LEU A 74 -0.57 4.83 -8.20
CA LEU A 74 0.74 4.79 -7.55
C LEU A 74 1.86 4.34 -8.51
N GLN A 75 1.54 3.43 -9.43
CA GLN A 75 2.46 2.97 -10.46
C GLN A 75 2.79 4.08 -11.47
N ASP A 76 1.80 4.87 -11.89
CA ASP A 76 2.03 6.04 -12.75
C ASP A 76 2.90 7.10 -12.04
N LEU A 77 2.62 7.38 -10.77
CA LEU A 77 3.40 8.30 -9.95
C LEU A 77 4.84 7.83 -9.75
N ARG A 78 5.05 6.53 -9.50
CA ARG A 78 6.38 5.91 -9.43
C ARG A 78 7.14 6.11 -10.75
N ASP A 79 6.51 5.82 -11.87
CA ASP A 79 7.13 5.98 -13.19
C ASP A 79 7.50 7.45 -13.46
N HIS A 80 6.68 8.38 -12.99
CA HIS A 80 6.93 9.80 -13.10
C HIS A 80 8.11 10.25 -12.21
N LEU A 81 8.18 9.79 -10.95
CA LEU A 81 9.32 10.00 -10.06
C LEU A 81 10.62 9.43 -10.64
N TYR A 82 10.56 8.28 -11.32
CA TYR A 82 11.73 7.65 -11.92
C TYR A 82 12.26 8.41 -13.16
N ARG A 83 11.35 8.98 -13.96
CA ARG A 83 11.70 9.61 -15.25
C ARG A 83 12.05 11.09 -15.13
N THR A 84 11.65 11.76 -14.06
CA THR A 84 11.71 13.23 -13.96
C THR A 84 12.61 13.64 -12.80
N VAL A 85 13.57 14.53 -13.06
CA VAL A 85 14.59 14.91 -12.06
C VAL A 85 13.96 15.62 -10.84
N HIS A 86 12.84 16.34 -11.01
CA HIS A 86 12.00 16.86 -9.91
C HIS A 86 10.58 17.16 -10.42
N PRO A 87 9.66 16.18 -10.41
CA PRO A 87 8.30 16.45 -10.85
C PRO A 87 7.54 17.28 -9.80
N PRO A 88 6.93 18.41 -10.18
CA PRO A 88 6.15 19.20 -9.24
C PRO A 88 4.94 18.37 -8.76
N ASN A 89 4.81 18.23 -7.44
CA ASN A 89 3.71 17.60 -6.70
C ASN A 89 3.66 16.08 -6.63
N SER A 90 4.40 15.31 -7.44
CA SER A 90 4.25 13.84 -7.42
C SER A 90 4.66 13.19 -6.10
N TYR A 91 5.56 13.80 -5.32
CA TYR A 91 5.87 13.32 -3.97
C TYR A 91 4.69 13.47 -3.00
N LEU A 92 3.84 14.49 -3.18
CA LEU A 92 2.65 14.72 -2.37
C LEU A 92 1.56 13.73 -2.78
N GLU A 93 1.33 13.57 -4.08
CA GLU A 93 0.35 12.62 -4.62
C GLU A 93 0.70 11.18 -4.22
N VAL A 94 1.99 10.82 -4.17
CA VAL A 94 2.41 9.51 -3.61
C VAL A 94 2.01 9.42 -2.13
N ALA A 95 2.27 10.45 -1.32
CA ALA A 95 1.93 10.41 0.10
C ALA A 95 0.42 10.28 0.34
N GLU A 96 -0.40 10.97 -0.44
CA GLU A 96 -1.87 10.89 -0.40
C GLU A 96 -2.37 9.51 -0.82
N THR A 97 -1.87 8.98 -1.93
CA THR A 97 -2.20 7.64 -2.43
C THR A 97 -1.83 6.56 -1.39
N MET A 98 -0.65 6.69 -0.76
CA MET A 98 -0.21 5.79 0.31
C MET A 98 -1.11 5.88 1.55
N ALA A 99 -1.61 7.06 1.89
CA ALA A 99 -2.55 7.23 3.01
C ALA A 99 -3.91 6.57 2.70
N ALA A 100 -4.42 6.71 1.47
CA ALA A 100 -5.63 6.05 1.00
C ALA A 100 -5.49 4.52 1.04
N LEU A 101 -4.38 3.97 0.54
CA LEU A 101 -4.09 2.54 0.58
C LEU A 101 -4.06 1.99 2.02
N ARG A 102 -3.45 2.71 2.98
CA ARG A 102 -3.48 2.35 4.41
C ARG A 102 -4.89 2.40 5.00
N ALA A 103 -5.72 3.35 4.57
CA ALA A 103 -7.09 3.45 5.04
C ALA A 103 -7.93 2.25 4.56
N LEU A 104 -7.85 1.93 3.26
CA LEU A 104 -8.59 0.80 2.68
C LEU A 104 -8.10 -0.55 3.18
N SER A 105 -6.79 -0.72 3.41
CA SER A 105 -6.24 -1.95 4.00
C SER A 105 -6.78 -2.20 5.41
N ARG A 106 -6.91 -1.14 6.22
CA ARG A 106 -7.54 -1.24 7.56
C ARG A 106 -9.03 -1.57 7.47
N VAL A 107 -9.71 -1.14 6.42
CA VAL A 107 -11.11 -1.50 6.16
C VAL A 107 -11.21 -2.98 5.77
N ALA A 108 -10.33 -3.48 4.91
CA ALA A 108 -10.28 -4.90 4.53
C ALA A 108 -10.15 -5.82 5.75
N VAL A 109 -9.19 -5.53 6.64
CA VAL A 109 -8.99 -6.30 7.89
C VAL A 109 -10.24 -6.30 8.79
N ARG A 110 -11.01 -5.21 8.80
CA ARG A 110 -12.24 -5.14 9.61
C ARG A 110 -13.37 -6.00 9.03
N PHE A 111 -13.48 -6.07 7.71
CA PHE A 111 -14.47 -6.91 7.06
C PHE A 111 -14.20 -8.39 7.32
N GLU A 112 -12.95 -8.82 7.16
CA GLU A 112 -12.52 -10.19 7.45
C GLU A 112 -12.85 -10.60 8.90
N ARG A 113 -12.52 -9.76 9.89
CA ARG A 113 -12.86 -10.03 11.30
C ARG A 113 -14.35 -10.14 11.56
N THR A 114 -15.16 -9.32 10.87
CA THR A 114 -16.61 -9.35 11.01
C THR A 114 -17.18 -10.65 10.46
N LEU A 115 -16.58 -11.22 9.41
CA LEU A 115 -16.96 -12.52 8.87
C LEU A 115 -16.56 -13.68 9.80
N GLU A 116 -15.36 -13.61 10.42
CA GLU A 116 -14.93 -14.60 11.42
C GLU A 116 -15.82 -14.61 12.68
N ASP A 117 -16.26 -13.45 13.17
CA ASP A 117 -17.10 -13.36 14.38
C ASP A 117 -18.54 -13.89 14.16
N VAL A 118 -19.00 -13.98 12.91
CA VAL A 118 -20.36 -14.42 12.54
C VAL A 118 -20.40 -15.91 12.11
N SER A 119 -19.23 -16.53 11.86
CA SER A 119 -19.08 -17.92 11.41
C SER A 119 -18.84 -18.90 12.55
#